data_AF-A0A6L6U690-F1
#
_entry.id   AF-A0A6L6U690-F1
#
_cell.length_a   1.000
_cell.length_b   1.000
_cell.length_c   1.000
_cell.angle_alpha   90.00
_cell.angle_beta   90.00
_cell.angle_gamma   90.00
#
_symmetry.space_group_name_H-M   'P 1'
#
loop_
_entity.id
_entity.type
_entity.pdbx_description
1 polymer ?
#
loop_
_entity_poly.entity_id
_entity_poly.type
_entity_poly.pdbx_seq_one_letter_code
_entity_poly.pdbx_strand_id
1 'polypeptide(L)'
;MREDNKKIEQFINNIMSEAGLEQPSLDFTANVLSQIEVTSTSNATVYKPLISKSVWILILGSFIALIGYVIIGNTETTASWIDRLELPKVSLNLFENVSSHLSSTLMYAFVLLALMVSIQVPLVKYYFKNRITF
;
A
#
# COMPACT_ATOMS: atom_id res chain seq x y z
N MET A 1 -61.31 -9.97 34.10
CA MET A 1 -59.86 -10.12 33.82
C MET A 1 -59.55 -10.48 32.37
N ARG A 2 -60.06 -11.57 31.76
CA ARG A 2 -59.77 -11.88 30.33
C ARG A 2 -60.57 -11.03 29.32
N GLU A 3 -61.82 -10.73 29.63
CA GLU A 3 -62.70 -9.91 28.80
C GLU A 3 -62.26 -8.44 28.73
N ASP A 4 -61.72 -7.91 29.82
CA ASP A 4 -61.25 -6.52 29.90
C ASP A 4 -60.01 -6.29 29.02
N ASN A 5 -59.13 -7.29 28.93
CA ASN A 5 -57.91 -7.21 28.12
C ASN A 5 -58.23 -7.18 26.61
N LYS A 6 -59.23 -7.95 26.17
CA LYS A 6 -59.70 -7.94 24.77
C LYS A 6 -60.26 -6.59 24.35
N LYS A 7 -60.98 -5.90 25.25
CA LYS A 7 -61.54 -4.56 24.98
C LYS A 7 -60.42 -3.52 24.83
N ILE A 8 -59.37 -3.64 25.63
CA ILE A 8 -58.19 -2.77 25.54
C ILE A 8 -57.43 -3.01 24.22
N GLU A 9 -57.22 -4.26 23.83
CA GLU A 9 -56.60 -4.61 22.54
C GLU A 9 -57.41 -4.10 21.34
N GLN A 10 -58.73 -4.25 21.38
CA GLN A 10 -59.61 -3.71 20.33
C GLN A 10 -59.57 -2.18 20.26
N PHE A 11 -59.51 -1.50 21.40
CA PHE A 11 -59.39 -0.06 21.47
C PHE A 11 -58.05 0.44 20.90
N ILE A 12 -56.94 -0.23 21.25
CA ILE A 12 -55.61 0.08 20.71
C ILE A 12 -55.57 -0.14 19.20
N ASN A 13 -56.10 -1.26 18.70
CA ASN A 13 -56.16 -1.53 17.26
C ASN A 13 -57.00 -0.50 16.51
N ASN A 14 -58.11 -0.03 17.10
CA ASN A 14 -58.96 0.97 16.46
C ASN A 14 -58.25 2.32 16.35
N ILE A 15 -57.57 2.76 17.41
CA ILE A 15 -56.75 4.00 17.39
C ILE A 15 -55.60 3.87 16.40
N MET A 16 -54.91 2.73 16.36
CA MET A 16 -53.78 2.51 15.47
C MET A 16 -54.21 2.42 14.00
N SER A 17 -55.40 1.91 13.73
CA SER A 17 -55.98 1.85 12.39
C SER A 17 -56.50 3.21 11.91
N GLU A 18 -56.93 4.08 12.82
CA GLU A 18 -57.45 5.42 12.52
C GLU A 18 -56.34 6.47 12.41
N ALA A 19 -55.19 6.24 13.06
CA ALA A 19 -54.03 7.13 13.00
C ALA A 19 -53.41 7.30 11.61
N GLY A 20 -53.80 6.49 10.63
CA GLY A 20 -53.23 6.49 9.29
C GLY A 20 -51.77 6.03 9.30
N LEU A 21 -51.32 5.41 8.20
CA LEU A 21 -49.90 5.17 8.02
C LEU A 21 -49.29 6.51 7.60
N GLU A 22 -48.43 7.10 8.42
CA GLU A 22 -47.63 8.24 8.00
C GLU A 22 -46.83 7.81 6.76
N GLN A 23 -47.26 8.31 5.60
CA GLN A 23 -46.54 8.05 4.37
C GLN A 23 -45.25 8.86 4.43
N PRO A 24 -44.10 8.22 4.18
CA PRO A 24 -42.87 8.97 4.01
C PRO A 24 -43.08 10.00 2.89
N SER A 25 -42.36 11.12 2.97
CA SER A 25 -42.38 12.10 1.88
C SER A 25 -42.06 11.41 0.56
N LEU A 26 -42.62 11.91 -0.54
CA LEU A 26 -42.41 11.35 -1.89
C LEU A 26 -40.91 11.17 -2.22
N ASP A 27 -40.07 12.03 -1.65
CA ASP A 27 -38.63 12.06 -1.87
C ASP A 27 -37.81 11.43 -0.72
N PHE A 28 -38.44 10.75 0.25
CA PHE A 28 -37.74 10.17 1.40
C PHE A 28 -36.60 9.25 0.97
N THR A 29 -36.88 8.33 0.04
CA THR A 29 -35.88 7.40 -0.48
C THR A 29 -34.76 8.14 -1.22
N ALA A 30 -35.08 9.19 -1.97
CA ALA A 30 -34.09 10.00 -2.68
C ALA A 30 -33.18 10.77 -1.71
N ASN A 31 -33.74 11.38 -0.67
CA ASN A 31 -32.99 12.08 0.37
C ASN A 31 -32.08 11.13 1.15
N VAL A 32 -32.61 9.98 1.57
CA VAL A 32 -31.84 8.97 2.28
C VAL A 32 -30.70 8.47 1.38
N LEU A 33 -30.98 8.09 0.13
CA LEU A 33 -29.95 7.63 -0.81
C LEU A 33 -28.86 8.67 -1.06
N SER A 34 -29.25 9.95 -1.20
CA SER A 34 -28.29 11.05 -1.36
C SER A 34 -27.35 11.22 -0.16
N GLN A 35 -27.87 11.08 1.06
CA GLN A 35 -27.06 11.18 2.28
C GLN A 35 -26.11 9.99 2.42
N ILE A 36 -26.57 8.80 2.02
CA ILE A 36 -25.75 7.57 2.03
C ILE A 36 -24.63 7.67 1.00
N GLU A 37 -24.90 8.16 -0.21
CA GLU A 37 -23.90 8.30 -1.28
C GLU A 37 -22.79 9.29 -0.92
N VAL A 38 -23.13 10.43 -0.31
CA VAL A 38 -22.16 11.42 0.20
C VAL A 38 -21.28 10.83 1.31
N THR A 39 -21.85 9.99 2.17
CA THR A 39 -21.10 9.32 3.25
C THR A 39 -20.24 8.16 2.73
N SER A 40 -20.71 7.45 1.69
CA SER A 40 -20.01 6.32 1.04
C SER A 40 -18.79 6.80 0.26
N THR A 41 -18.92 7.92 -0.45
CA THR A 41 -17.82 8.53 -1.22
C THR A 41 -16.74 9.11 -0.31
N SER A 42 -17.09 9.61 0.88
CA SER A 42 -16.12 10.09 1.88
C SER A 42 -15.29 8.99 2.54
N ASN A 43 -15.77 7.74 2.55
CA ASN A 43 -15.10 6.59 3.17
C ASN A 43 -14.44 5.65 2.15
N ALA A 44 -14.38 6.04 0.88
CA ALA A 44 -13.53 5.35 -0.08
C ALA A 44 -12.11 5.42 0.47
N THR A 45 -11.61 4.28 0.95
CA THR A 45 -10.26 4.10 1.44
C THR A 45 -9.33 4.34 0.26
N VAL A 46 -8.97 5.62 0.05
CA VAL A 46 -8.07 6.02 -1.01
C VAL A 46 -6.76 5.29 -0.74
N TYR A 47 -6.50 4.25 -1.52
CA TYR A 47 -5.34 3.40 -1.39
C TYR A 47 -4.10 4.25 -1.68
N LYS A 48 -3.55 4.86 -0.63
CA LYS A 48 -2.32 5.62 -0.73
C LYS A 48 -1.20 4.61 -0.94
N PRO A 49 -0.45 4.70 -2.06
CA PRO A 49 0.61 3.73 -2.32
C PRO A 49 1.60 3.76 -1.15
N LEU A 50 1.80 2.60 -0.52
CA LEU A 50 2.70 2.40 0.64
C LEU A 50 4.09 3.02 0.46
N ILE A 51 4.54 3.07 -0.81
CA ILE A 51 5.78 3.70 -1.24
C ILE A 51 5.45 4.56 -2.46
N SER A 52 5.78 5.85 -2.39
CA SER A 52 5.61 6.79 -3.51
C SER A 52 6.46 6.37 -4.71
N LYS A 53 6.02 6.69 -5.93
CA LYS A 53 6.75 6.40 -7.17
C LYS A 53 8.18 6.98 -7.16
N SER A 54 8.39 8.11 -6.47
CA SER A 54 9.70 8.73 -6.32
C SER A 54 10.67 7.88 -5.49
N VAL A 55 10.17 7.20 -4.46
CA VAL A 55 11.01 6.34 -3.60
C VAL A 55 11.44 5.08 -4.35
N TRP A 56 10.63 4.60 -5.28
CA TRP A 56 11.00 3.51 -6.19
C TRP A 56 12.20 3.87 -7.09
N ILE A 57 12.21 5.09 -7.62
CA ILE A 57 13.33 5.61 -8.43
C ILE A 57 14.59 5.75 -7.56
N LEU A 58 14.44 6.19 -6.31
CA LEU A 58 15.55 6.31 -5.38
C LEU A 58 16.15 4.95 -5.01
N ILE A 59 15.32 3.93 -4.75
CA ILE A 59 15.78 2.56 -4.48
C ILE A 59 16.56 2.01 -5.68
N LEU A 60 16.00 2.15 -6.89
CA LEU A 60 16.66 1.71 -8.11
C LEU A 60 17.99 2.44 -8.30
N GLY A 61 18.01 3.77 -8.17
CA GLY A 61 19.23 4.57 -8.27
C GLY A 61 20.29 4.17 -7.25
N SER A 62 19.90 3.94 -6.00
CA SER A 62 20.80 3.45 -4.94
C SER A 62 21.38 2.08 -5.27
N PHE A 63 20.59 1.20 -5.87
CA PHE A 63 21.04 -0.13 -6.26
C PHE A 63 22.05 -0.08 -7.42
N ILE A 64 21.76 0.72 -8.46
CA ILE A 64 22.72 0.96 -9.56
C ILE A 64 24.02 1.59 -9.02
N ALA A 65 23.93 2.55 -8.09
CA ALA A 65 25.10 3.19 -7.50
C ALA A 65 25.97 2.19 -6.71
N LEU A 66 25.34 1.26 -5.98
CA LEU A 66 26.04 0.21 -5.24
C LEU A 66 26.77 -0.74 -6.19
N ILE A 67 26.12 -1.16 -7.29
CA ILE A 67 26.76 -2.00 -8.32
C ILE A 67 27.93 -1.25 -8.96
N GLY A 68 27.73 0.01 -9.34
CA GLY A 68 28.79 0.84 -9.90
C GLY A 68 29.99 0.97 -8.96
N TYR A 69 29.75 1.14 -7.66
CA TYR A 69 30.82 1.18 -6.66
C TYR A 69 31.60 -0.13 -6.56
N VAL A 70 30.94 -1.28 -6.62
CA VAL A 70 31.60 -2.60 -6.61
C VAL A 70 32.44 -2.82 -7.87
N ILE A 71 31.94 -2.38 -9.03
CA ILE A 71 32.64 -2.51 -10.31
C ILE A 71 33.89 -1.61 -10.35
N ILE A 72 33.78 -0.36 -9.88
CA ILE A 72 34.89 0.61 -9.94
C ILE A 72 35.92 0.38 -8.82
N GLY A 73 35.47 -0.06 -7.63
CA GLY A 73 36.32 -0.25 -6.46
C GLY A 73 37.13 -1.56 -6.44
N ASN A 74 36.69 -2.60 -7.15
CA ASN A 74 37.44 -3.86 -7.26
C ASN A 74 38.30 -3.88 -8.54
N THR A 75 39.40 -3.13 -8.55
CA THR A 75 40.34 -3.10 -9.68
C THR A 75 41.15 -4.39 -9.85
N GLU A 76 41.02 -5.37 -8.94
CA GLU A 76 41.77 -6.64 -9.00
C GLU A 76 40.95 -7.82 -9.54
N THR A 77 39.62 -7.69 -9.63
CA THR A 77 38.79 -8.71 -10.28
C THR A 77 38.68 -8.40 -11.76
N THR A 78 39.59 -8.96 -12.56
CA THR A 78 39.58 -8.92 -14.03
C THR A 78 38.37 -9.69 -14.59
N ALA A 79 37.19 -9.10 -14.47
CA ALA A 79 36.01 -9.53 -15.19
C ALA A 79 36.18 -9.06 -16.65
N SER A 80 36.72 -9.93 -17.50
CA SER A 80 37.06 -9.66 -18.92
C SER A 80 35.93 -9.03 -19.76
N TRP A 81 34.68 -9.15 -19.32
CA TRP A 81 33.51 -8.53 -19.96
C TRP A 81 33.30 -7.06 -19.56
N ILE A 82 33.76 -6.64 -18.37
CA ILE A 82 33.65 -5.27 -17.86
C ILE A 82 34.76 -4.39 -18.46
N ASP A 83 35.96 -4.92 -18.69
CA ASP A 83 37.07 -4.18 -19.31
C ASP A 83 36.77 -3.69 -20.74
N ARG A 84 35.76 -4.26 -21.40
CA ARG A 84 35.27 -3.79 -22.71
C ARG A 84 34.38 -2.55 -22.62
N LEU A 85 33.89 -2.25 -21.42
CA LEU A 85 33.10 -1.08 -21.14
C LEU A 85 34.09 -0.04 -20.59
N GLU A 86 34.54 0.87 -21.45
CA GLU A 86 35.46 1.97 -21.08
C GLU A 86 34.75 2.94 -20.11
N LEU A 87 34.56 2.51 -18.87
CA LEU A 87 33.90 3.29 -17.84
C LEU A 87 34.93 4.22 -17.19
N PRO A 88 34.62 5.52 -17.06
CA PRO A 88 35.47 6.44 -16.31
C PRO A 88 35.54 5.99 -14.84
N LYS A 89 36.76 5.83 -14.32
CA LYS A 89 37.00 5.55 -12.91
C LYS A 89 36.58 6.77 -12.07
N VAL A 90 35.42 6.68 -11.43
CA VAL A 90 34.94 7.67 -10.46
C VAL A 90 35.42 7.22 -9.07
N SER A 91 36.38 7.93 -8.49
CA SER A 91 36.88 7.67 -7.13
C SER A 91 35.92 8.24 -6.10
N LEU A 92 35.07 7.39 -5.51
CA LEU A 92 34.17 7.77 -4.41
C LEU A 92 34.91 7.65 -3.08
N ASN A 93 35.75 8.65 -2.77
CA ASN A 93 36.60 8.70 -1.56
C ASN A 93 35.81 8.74 -0.23
N LEU A 94 34.49 8.92 -0.26
CA LEU A 94 33.63 8.98 0.93
C LEU A 94 33.51 7.63 1.66
N PHE A 95 33.77 6.51 0.99
CA PHE A 95 33.64 5.16 1.55
C PHE A 95 34.97 4.42 1.75
N GLU A 96 36.11 5.03 1.40
CA GLU A 96 37.43 4.39 1.50
C GLU A 96 37.75 3.88 2.92
N ASN A 97 37.34 4.64 3.94
CA ASN A 97 37.59 4.30 5.34
C ASN A 97 36.67 3.18 5.86
N VAL A 98 35.55 2.93 5.19
CA VAL A 98 34.59 1.86 5.54
C VAL A 98 34.90 0.59 4.75
N SER A 99 35.33 0.69 3.50
CA SER A 99 35.64 -0.46 2.65
C SER A 99 36.92 -1.18 3.03
N SER A 100 37.90 -0.51 3.65
CA SER A 100 39.20 -1.09 4.01
C SER A 100 39.12 -2.25 5.02
N HIS A 101 38.04 -2.31 5.81
CA HIS A 101 37.82 -3.36 6.82
C HIS A 101 36.75 -4.40 6.43
N LEU A 102 36.09 -4.26 5.29
CA LEU A 102 35.05 -5.18 4.86
C LEU A 102 35.61 -6.27 3.94
N SER A 103 35.37 -7.53 4.29
CA SER A 103 35.70 -8.67 3.42
C SER A 103 34.92 -8.56 2.10
N SER A 104 35.56 -8.92 0.99
CA SER A 104 34.92 -8.94 -0.34
C SER A 104 33.63 -9.76 -0.34
N THR A 105 33.58 -10.88 0.39
CA THR A 105 32.37 -11.70 0.54
C THR A 105 31.21 -10.92 1.17
N LEU A 106 31.52 -10.06 2.15
CA LEU A 106 30.54 -9.26 2.87
C LEU A 106 30.00 -8.13 1.98
N MET A 107 30.86 -7.55 1.14
CA MET A 107 30.48 -6.61 0.08
C MET A 107 29.46 -7.24 -0.89
N TYR A 108 29.76 -8.43 -1.41
CA TYR A 108 28.85 -9.16 -2.31
C TYR A 108 27.54 -9.55 -1.62
N ALA A 109 27.59 -9.94 -0.35
CA ALA A 109 26.40 -10.27 0.43
C ALA A 109 25.45 -9.07 0.60
N PHE A 110 25.99 -7.87 0.85
CA PHE A 110 25.16 -6.66 0.93
C PHE A 110 24.51 -6.30 -0.40
N VAL A 111 25.22 -6.45 -1.52
CA VAL A 111 24.66 -6.24 -2.87
C VAL A 111 23.51 -7.21 -3.12
N LEU A 112 23.73 -8.50 -2.82
CA LEU A 112 22.70 -9.53 -2.99
C LEU A 112 21.49 -9.28 -2.08
N LEU A 113 21.72 -8.85 -0.84
CA LEU A 113 20.66 -8.48 0.10
C LEU A 113 19.86 -7.28 -0.39
N ALA A 114 20.52 -6.23 -0.89
CA ALA A 114 19.86 -5.07 -1.47
C ALA A 114 19.01 -5.42 -2.70
N LEU A 115 19.52 -6.29 -3.58
CA LEU A 115 18.78 -6.84 -4.72
C LEU A 115 17.53 -7.60 -4.22
N MET A 116 17.73 -8.49 -3.26
CA MET A 116 16.66 -9.34 -2.73
C MET A 116 15.55 -8.51 -2.08
N VAL A 117 15.89 -7.51 -1.26
CA VAL A 117 14.91 -6.60 -0.65
C VAL A 117 14.16 -5.81 -1.72
N SER A 118 14.86 -5.34 -2.76
CA SER A 118 14.24 -4.60 -3.88
C SER A 118 13.19 -5.42 -4.63
N ILE A 119 13.36 -6.75 -4.71
CA ILE A 119 12.41 -7.68 -5.34
C ILE A 119 11.31 -8.12 -4.34
N GLN A 120 11.64 -8.28 -3.06
CA GLN A 120 10.69 -8.75 -2.05
C GLN A 120 9.59 -7.74 -1.74
N VAL A 121 9.92 -6.46 -1.61
CA VAL A 121 8.96 -5.38 -1.32
C VAL A 121 7.80 -5.32 -2.34
N PRO A 122 8.03 -5.33 -3.67
CA PRO A 122 6.94 -5.34 -4.65
C PRO A 122 6.18 -6.66 -4.69
N LEU A 123 6.83 -7.79 -4.41
CA LEU A 123 6.19 -9.11 -4.39
C LEU A 123 5.19 -9.23 -3.23
N VAL A 124 5.56 -8.78 -2.04
CA VAL A 124 4.67 -8.70 -0.87
C VAL A 124 3.52 -7.72 -1.14
N LYS A 125 3.82 -6.57 -1.77
CA LYS A 125 2.80 -5.60 -2.17
C LYS A 125 1.79 -6.20 -3.16
N TYR A 126 2.27 -6.97 -4.14
CA TYR A 126 1.41 -7.64 -5.12
C TYR A 126 0.50 -8.69 -4.46
N TYR A 127 1.07 -9.50 -3.55
CA TYR A 127 0.31 -10.51 -2.81
C TYR A 127 -0.84 -9.90 -1.99
N PHE A 128 -0.57 -8.83 -1.23
CA PHE A 128 -1.60 -8.17 -0.42
C PHE A 128 -2.62 -7.40 -1.28
N LYS A 129 -2.22 -6.80 -2.41
CA LYS A 129 -3.15 -6.14 -3.33
C LYS A 129 -4.24 -7.11 -3.80
N ASN A 130 -3.88 -8.36 -4.08
CA ASN A 130 -4.83 -9.35 -4.59
C ASN A 130 -5.72 -9.95 -3.48
N ARG A 131 -5.41 -9.73 -2.20
CA ARG A 131 -6.15 -10.29 -1.05
C ARG A 131 -7.08 -9.29 -0.36
N ILE A 132 -6.93 -7.98 -0.60
CA ILE A 132 -7.71 -6.91 0.07
C ILE A 132 -8.72 -6.24 -0.89
N THR A 133 -8.89 -6.74 -2.11
CA THR A 133 -10.02 -6.32 -2.96
C THR A 133 -11.29 -6.98 -2.44
N PHE A 134 -12.08 -6.24 -1.65
CA PHE A 134 -13.51 -6.49 -1.44
C PHE A 134 -14.31 -5.91 -2.60
#